data_AF-A0A974YEZ5-F1
#
_entry.id   AF-A0A974YEZ5-F1
#
_cell.length_a   1.000
_cell.length_b   1.000
_cell.length_c   1.000
_cell.angle_alpha   90.00
_cell.angle_beta   90.00
_cell.angle_gamma   90.00
#
_symmetry.space_group_name_H-M   'P 1'
#
loop_
_entity.id
_entity.type
_entity.pdbx_description
1 polymer ?
#
loop_
_entity_poly.entity_id
_entity_poly.type
_entity_poly.pdbx_seq_one_letter_code
_entity_poly.pdbx_strand_id
1 'polypeptide(L)' 'MTEKNTQVDGRLTDRPRGRPAGKACTDLSEEEIERLRAGNILYGREGTVKFFQVDTRTRENGFFFELVERRGYRALVQ' A
#
# COMPACT_ATOMS: atom_id res chain seq x y z
N MET A 1 2.46 -3.25 -26.38
CA MET A 1 1.75 -1.96 -26.27
C MET A 1 2.28 -1.28 -25.03
N THR A 2 3.17 -0.30 -25.21
CA THR A 2 3.96 0.31 -24.12
C THR A 2 3.23 1.54 -23.62
N GLU A 3 2.60 1.45 -22.45
CA GLU A 3 2.02 2.63 -21.80
C GLU A 3 3.10 3.43 -21.07
N LYS A 4 3.14 4.72 -21.38
CA LYS A 4 4.13 5.68 -20.90
C LYS A 4 3.89 5.99 -19.42
N ASN A 5 4.96 5.89 -18.65
CA ASN A 5 5.02 6.27 -17.24
C ASN A 5 4.58 7.73 -17.04
N THR A 6 3.48 7.95 -16.32
CA THR A 6 3.25 9.25 -15.67
C THR A 6 4.23 9.40 -14.51
N GLN A 7 5.09 10.39 -14.66
CA GLN A 7 6.03 10.89 -13.67
C GLN A 7 5.27 11.64 -12.57
N VAL A 8 5.40 11.17 -11.32
CA VAL A 8 5.08 11.98 -10.15
C VAL A 8 6.30 11.93 -9.24
N ASP A 9 6.97 13.07 -9.11
CA ASP A 9 8.05 13.35 -8.13
C ASP A 9 9.37 12.54 -8.26
N GLY A 10 9.84 12.29 -9.48
CA GLY A 10 11.27 12.10 -9.77
C GLY A 10 12.02 10.93 -9.09
N ARG A 11 11.33 9.97 -8.46
CA ARG A 11 11.98 8.81 -7.82
C ARG A 11 11.71 7.52 -8.61
N LEU A 12 12.81 6.93 -9.09
CA LEU A 12 12.83 5.61 -9.70
C LEU A 12 12.52 4.56 -8.62
N THR A 13 11.40 3.85 -8.76
CA THR A 13 11.17 2.59 -8.02
C THR A 13 11.02 1.47 -9.04
N ASP A 14 11.99 0.57 -9.09
CA ASP A 14 12.04 -0.60 -9.99
C ASP A 14 11.05 -1.71 -9.60
N ARG A 15 9.76 -1.39 -9.48
CA ARG A 15 8.73 -2.43 -9.49
C ARG A 15 7.66 -2.13 -10.54
N PRO A 16 7.25 -3.13 -11.35
CA PRO A 16 6.04 -3.01 -12.14
C PRO A 16 4.89 -2.72 -11.17
N ARG A 17 4.21 -1.57 -11.37
CA ARG A 17 2.99 -1.20 -10.64
C ARG A 17 1.86 -2.15 -11.05
N GLY A 18 1.96 -3.38 -10.57
CA GLY A 18 1.03 -4.49 -10.80
C GLY A 18 0.17 -4.76 -9.58
N ARG A 19 -0.46 -3.73 -9.03
CA ARG A 19 -1.76 -3.91 -8.37
C ARG A 19 -2.67 -2.89 -9.04
N PRO A 20 -3.80 -3.28 -9.67
CA PRO A 20 -4.73 -2.31 -10.21
C PRO A 20 -5.00 -1.29 -9.12
N ALA A 21 -5.03 0.01 -9.46
CA ALA A 21 -5.45 1.04 -8.53
C ALA A 21 -6.78 0.57 -7.96
N GLY A 22 -6.76 0.12 -6.69
CA GLY A 22 -7.92 -0.43 -6.04
C GLY A 22 -9.00 0.64 -6.13
N LYS A 23 -10.21 0.23 -6.54
CA LYS A 23 -11.43 1.05 -6.48
C LYS A 23 -11.37 1.88 -5.19
N ALA A 24 -11.57 3.20 -5.30
CA ALA A 24 -11.54 4.10 -4.16
C ALA A 24 -12.29 3.45 -2.98
N CYS A 25 -11.57 3.19 -1.88
CA CYS A 25 -12.13 2.48 -0.74
C CYS A 25 -13.25 3.33 -0.16
N THR A 26 -14.50 2.89 -0.36
CA THR A 26 -15.71 3.64 0.02
C THR A 26 -15.95 3.66 1.53
N ASP A 27 -15.01 3.13 2.32
CA ASP A 27 -15.10 2.95 3.76
C ASP A 27 -14.10 3.81 4.55
N LEU A 28 -13.46 4.78 3.89
CA LEU A 28 -12.61 5.78 4.53
C LEU A 28 -13.23 7.17 4.37
N SER A 29 -13.24 7.94 5.45
CA SER A 29 -13.48 9.37 5.42
C SER A 29 -12.31 10.12 4.75
N GLU A 30 -12.55 11.35 4.32
CA GLU A 30 -11.52 12.19 3.71
C GLU A 30 -10.36 12.46 4.69
N GLU A 31 -10.66 12.68 5.97
CA GLU A 31 -9.65 12.84 7.02
C GLU A 31 -8.79 11.58 7.18
N GLU A 32 -9.39 10.38 7.10
CA GLU A 32 -8.64 9.12 7.12
C GLU A 32 -7.73 8.98 5.92
N ILE A 33 -8.19 9.35 4.72
CA ILE A 33 -7.39 9.32 3.49
C ILE A 33 -6.20 10.26 3.62
N GLU A 34 -6.40 11.47 4.15
CA GLU A 34 -5.34 12.45 4.36
C GLU A 34 -4.28 11.94 5.35
N ARG A 35 -4.70 11.35 6.48
CA ARG A 35 -3.77 10.76 7.46
C ARG A 35 -2.96 9.62 6.86
N LEU A 36 -3.60 8.71 6.12
CA LEU A 36 -2.92 7.60 5.45
C LEU A 36 -1.92 8.11 4.40
N ARG A 37 -2.31 9.11 3.61
CA ARG A 37 -1.43 9.76 2.63
C ARG A 37 -0.22 10.41 3.31
N ALA A 38 -0.42 11.15 4.40
CA ALA A 38 0.66 11.78 5.16
C ALA A 38 1.66 10.76 5.72
N GLY A 39 1.18 9.56 6.09
CA GLY A 39 2.02 8.45 6.55
C GLY A 39 2.61 7.58 5.44
N ASN A 40 2.32 7.84 4.16
CA ASN A 40 2.62 6.93 3.04
C ASN A 40 2.12 5.49 3.29
N ILE A 41 0.94 5.37 3.89
CA ILE A 41 0.33 4.09 4.26
C ILE A 41 -0.60 3.62 3.14
N LEU A 42 -0.37 2.40 2.68
CA LEU A 42 -1.28 1.69 1.78
C LEU A 42 -2.41 1.05 2.59
N TYR A 43 -3.64 1.26 2.15
CA TYR A 43 -4.83 0.64 2.73
C TYR A 43 -5.42 -0.40 1.78
N GLY A 44 -5.78 -1.55 2.34
CA GLY A 44 -6.55 -2.58 1.65
C GLY A 44 -7.59 -3.19 2.58
N ARG A 45 -8.66 -3.71 1.99
CA ARG A 45 -9.70 -4.43 2.72
C ARG A 45 -10.14 -5.66 1.96
N GLU A 46 -10.28 -6.76 2.69
CA GLU A 46 -10.84 -8.02 2.19
C GLU A 46 -11.91 -8.49 3.18
N GLY A 47 -13.18 -8.41 2.78
CA GLY A 47 -14.31 -8.70 3.67
C GLY A 47 -14.35 -7.75 4.88
N THR A 48 -14.14 -8.30 6.09
CA THR A 48 -14.05 -7.53 7.35
C THR A 48 -12.61 -7.26 7.79
N VAL A 49 -11.62 -7.82 7.09
CA VAL A 49 -10.20 -7.68 7.42
C VAL A 49 -9.64 -6.44 6.74
N LYS A 50 -8.96 -5.61 7.53
CA LYS A 50 -8.29 -4.40 7.05
C LYS A 50 -6.78 -4.58 7.13
N PHE A 51 -6.10 -4.07 6.11
CA PHE A 51 -4.65 -4.12 5.95
C PHE A 51 -4.11 -2.70 5.84
N PHE A 52 -3.12 -2.38 6.64
CA PHE A 52 -2.36 -1.14 6.57
C PHE A 52 -0.90 -1.47 6.38
N GLN A 53 -0.27 -0.90 5.36
CA GLN A 53 1.08 -1.27 4.95
C GLN A 53 1.95 -0.04 4.75
N VAL A 54 3.20 -0.11 5.21
CA VAL A 54 4.26 0.85 4.86
C VAL A 54 5.47 0.08 4.35
N ASP A 55 5.93 0.45 3.17
CA ASP A 55 7.18 -0.06 2.59
C ASP A 55 8.33 0.87 2.95
N THR A 56 9.42 0.30 3.44
CA THR A 56 10.68 1.02 3.55
C THR A 56 11.32 1.20 2.18
N ARG A 57 12.21 2.19 2.05
CA ARG A 57 13.05 2.30 0.86
C ARG A 57 13.89 1.03 0.70
N THR A 58 14.06 0.61 -0.55
CA THR A 58 14.99 -0.45 -0.92
C THR A 58 16.39 -0.14 -0.39
N ARG A 59 17.01 -1.14 0.24
CA ARG A 59 18.37 -1.09 0.76
C ARG A 59 19.35 -1.65 -0.28
N GLU A 60 20.63 -1.57 0.03
CA GLU A 60 21.67 -2.26 -0.74
C GLU A 60 21.31 -3.74 -0.90
N ASN A 61 21.57 -4.32 -2.07
CA ASN A 61 21.19 -5.69 -2.43
C ASN A 61 19.69 -5.93 -2.72
N GLY A 62 18.88 -4.87 -2.82
CA GLY A 62 17.52 -4.97 -3.33
C GLY A 62 16.48 -5.45 -2.31
N PHE A 63 16.86 -5.67 -1.05
CA PHE A 63 15.92 -6.02 0.01
C PHE A 63 15.25 -4.77 0.61
N PHE A 64 14.06 -4.96 1.18
CA PHE A 64 13.31 -3.94 1.89
C PHE A 64 12.47 -4.61 2.99
N PHE A 65 11.97 -3.80 3.91
CA PHE A 65 10.99 -4.21 4.91
C PHE A 65 9.61 -3.64 4.58
N GLU A 66 8.60 -4.44 4.89
CA GLU A 66 7.19 -4.08 4.87
C GLU A 66 6.65 -4.19 6.30
N LEU A 67 6.05 -3.11 6.81
CA LEU A 67 5.35 -3.13 8.08
C LEU A 67 3.86 -3.27 7.78
N VAL A 68 3.24 -4.37 8.23
CA VAL A 68 1.83 -4.67 7.99
C VAL A 68 1.06 -4.76 9.30
N GLU A 69 0.02 -3.93 9.43
CA GLU A 69 -1.00 -4.09 10.46
C GLU A 69 -2.23 -4.77 9.85
N ARG A 70 -2.69 -5.87 10.48
CA ARG A 70 -3.92 -6.57 10.11
C ARG A 70 -4.95 -6.40 11.21
N ARG A 71 -6.08 -5.76 10.91
CA ARG A 71 -7.20 -5.62 11.85
C ARG A 71 -8.33 -6.56 11.47
N GLY A 72 -8.94 -7.21 12.46
CA GLY A 72 -10.00 -8.20 12.23
C GLY A 72 -9.50 -9.54 11.68
N TYR A 73 -8.19 -9.74 11.60
CA TYR A 73 -7.61 -11.02 11.21
C TYR A 73 -7.62 -11.97 12.41
N ARG A 74 -8.39 -13.05 12.32
CA ARG A 74 -8.30 -14.20 13.24
C ARG A 74 -7.24 -15.15 12.69
N ALA A 75 -6.07 -15.18 13.33
CA ALA A 75 -5.18 -16.31 13.16
C ALA A 75 -5.87 -17.56 13.74
N LEU A 76 -5.81 -18.69 13.02
CA LEU A 76 -6.14 -19.97 13.63
C LEU A 76 -5.08 -20.24 14.69
N VAL A 77 -5.44 -20.05 15.96
CA VAL A 77 -4.65 -20.59 17.07
C VAL A 77 -4.95 -22.09 17.09
N GLN A 78 -3.96 -22.91 16.72
CA GLN A 78 -3.99 -24.35 16.95
C GLN A 78 -3.53 -24.64 18.38
#